data_AF-A0A497LTX3-F1
#
_entry.id   AF-A0A497LTX3-F1
#
_cell.length_a   1.000
_cell.length_b   1.000
_cell.length_c   1.000
_cell.angle_alpha   90.00
_cell.angle_beta   90.00
_cell.angle_gamma   90.00
#
_symmetry.space_group_name_H-M   'P 1'
#
loop_
_entity.id
_entity.type
_entity.pdbx_description
1 polymer ?
#
loop_
_entity_poly.entity_id
_entity_poly.type
_entity_poly.pdbx_seq_one_letter_code
_entity_poly.pdbx_strand_id
1 'polypeptide(L)'
;MTQLLTFLLSRAVPEVYVASVEVKRWSSKEGYFIYVEPHHVDFWGYFRIKYPHYRHLALKHGAERFTLGHCCPKFPTQEDLLGWVMDVLNLTQGERDFLRLYKGVK
;
A
#
# COMPACT_ATOMS: atom_id res chain seq x y z
N MET A 1 8.93 -0.80 9.93
CA MET A 1 8.01 -0.39 8.85
C MET A 1 6.79 -1.30 8.74
N THR A 2 7.00 -2.63 8.74
CA THR A 2 5.94 -3.63 8.59
C THR A 2 4.84 -3.52 9.64
N GLN A 3 5.14 -3.39 10.94
CA GLN A 3 4.12 -3.35 12.01
C GLN A 3 3.09 -2.21 11.88
N LEU A 4 3.53 -0.98 11.61
CA LEU A 4 2.61 0.15 11.42
C LEU A 4 1.78 -0.04 10.15
N LEU A 5 2.41 -0.48 9.07
CA LEU A 5 1.72 -0.70 7.80
C LEU A 5 0.69 -1.84 7.93
N THR A 6 1.04 -2.91 8.66
CA THR A 6 0.12 -3.99 9.08
C THR A 6 -1.08 -3.42 9.83
N PHE A 7 -0.85 -2.58 10.84
CA PHE A 7 -1.93 -1.96 11.62
C PHE A 7 -2.83 -1.04 10.77
N LEU A 8 -2.24 -0.22 9.89
CA LEU A 8 -3.01 0.68 9.04
C LEU A 8 -3.87 -0.10 8.04
N LEU A 9 -3.33 -1.16 7.44
CA LEU A 9 -4.05 -1.96 6.45
C LEU A 9 -5.09 -2.87 7.10
N SER A 10 -4.82 -3.44 8.29
CA SER A 10 -5.82 -4.20 9.04
C SER A 10 -7.02 -3.34 9.43
N ARG A 11 -6.79 -2.07 9.79
CA ARG A 11 -7.86 -1.09 10.05
C ARG A 11 -8.56 -0.64 8.76
N ALA A 12 -7.82 -0.52 7.66
CA ALA A 12 -8.38 -0.10 6.38
C ALA A 12 -9.38 -1.13 5.84
N VAL A 13 -9.09 -2.42 5.96
CA VAL A 13 -9.94 -3.52 5.45
C VAL A 13 -10.18 -4.53 6.59
N PRO A 14 -11.05 -4.21 7.56
CA PRO A 14 -11.32 -5.07 8.71
C PRO A 14 -12.01 -6.39 8.33
N GLU A 15 -12.54 -6.50 7.12
CA GLU A 15 -13.17 -7.72 6.58
C GLU A 15 -12.15 -8.84 6.32
N VAL A 16 -10.86 -8.51 6.25
CA VAL A 16 -9.79 -9.47 5.92
C VAL A 16 -8.76 -9.49 7.04
N TYR A 17 -8.43 -10.69 7.51
CA TYR A 17 -7.35 -10.86 8.49
C TYR A 17 -5.99 -10.51 7.86
N VAL A 18 -5.26 -9.61 8.52
CA VAL A 18 -3.93 -9.15 8.12
C VAL A 18 -2.93 -9.50 9.22
N ALA A 19 -2.14 -10.54 9.00
CA ALA A 19 -1.09 -10.97 9.93
C ALA A 19 0.18 -10.14 9.77
N SER A 20 0.61 -9.96 8.52
CA SER A 20 1.84 -9.26 8.17
C SER A 20 1.66 -8.47 6.88
N VAL A 21 2.42 -7.39 6.77
CA VAL A 21 2.51 -6.59 5.55
C VAL A 21 3.96 -6.30 5.25
N GLU A 22 4.34 -6.52 3.99
CA GLU A 22 5.68 -6.28 3.49
C GLU A 22 5.66 -5.40 2.25
N VAL A 23 6.61 -4.46 2.16
CA VAL A 23 6.91 -3.79 0.90
C VAL A 23 7.93 -4.65 0.16
N LYS A 24 7.51 -5.25 -0.95
CA LYS A 24 8.34 -6.12 -1.79
C LYS A 24 8.80 -5.39 -3.03
N ARG A 25 10.04 -5.66 -3.45
CA ARG A 25 10.56 -5.27 -4.76
C ARG A 25 10.16 -6.34 -5.77
N TRP A 26 9.65 -5.93 -6.92
CA TRP A 26 9.34 -6.85 -8.01
C TRP A 26 10.66 -7.35 -8.62
N SER A 27 10.87 -8.67 -8.64
CA SER A 27 12.17 -9.27 -8.99
C SER A 27 12.57 -9.10 -10.46
N SER A 28 11.59 -9.01 -11.37
CA SER A 28 11.81 -8.99 -12.81
C SER A 28 11.68 -7.62 -13.48
N LYS A 29 11.17 -6.60 -12.78
CA LYS A 29 11.02 -5.24 -13.28
C LYS A 29 11.20 -4.30 -12.10
N GLU A 30 11.96 -3.23 -12.26
CA GLU A 30 12.08 -2.24 -11.19
C GLU A 30 10.68 -1.79 -10.71
N GLY A 31 10.50 -1.76 -9.39
CA GLY A 31 9.26 -1.32 -8.76
C GLY A 31 8.93 -2.02 -7.44
N TYR A 32 8.02 -1.42 -6.70
CA TYR A 32 7.63 -1.79 -5.34
C TYR A 32 6.13 -2.01 -5.26
N PHE A 33 5.72 -2.97 -4.43
CA PHE A 33 4.32 -3.25 -4.13
C PHE A 33 4.18 -3.72 -2.68
N ILE A 34 2.95 -3.67 -2.17
CA ILE A 34 2.62 -4.18 -0.83
C ILE A 34 2.09 -5.60 -0.95
N TYR A 35 2.75 -6.54 -0.28
CA TYR A 35 2.27 -7.89 -0.07
C TYR A 35 1.62 -8.00 1.31
N VAL A 36 0.49 -8.71 1.38
CA VAL A 36 -0.33 -8.83 2.59
C VAL A 36 -0.55 -10.30 2.86
N GLU A 37 -0.20 -10.77 4.06
CA GLU A 37 -0.41 -12.15 4.46
C GLU A 37 -1.57 -12.29 5.47
N PRO A 38 -2.28 -13.43 5.45
CA PRO A 38 -2.15 -14.52 4.46
C PRO A 38 -3.00 -14.29 3.20
N HIS A 39 -3.96 -13.36 3.25
CA HIS A 39 -5.01 -13.22 2.24
C HIS A 39 -4.76 -12.07 1.25
N HIS A 40 -3.65 -12.13 0.49
CA HIS A 40 -3.24 -11.04 -0.40
C HIS A 40 -4.31 -10.63 -1.41
N VAL A 41 -4.89 -11.60 -2.12
CA VAL A 41 -5.86 -11.34 -3.20
C VAL A 41 -7.16 -10.79 -2.63
N ASP A 42 -7.69 -11.41 -1.56
CA ASP A 42 -8.94 -11.00 -0.93
C ASP A 42 -8.82 -9.58 -0.36
N PHE A 43 -7.71 -9.28 0.32
CA PHE A 43 -7.43 -7.95 0.86
C PHE A 43 -7.57 -6.87 -0.22
N TRP A 44 -6.89 -7.04 -1.36
CA TRP A 44 -6.96 -6.05 -2.44
C TRP A 44 -8.32 -6.01 -3.13
N GLY A 45 -9.04 -7.14 -3.14
CA GLY A 45 -10.43 -7.24 -3.60
C GLY A 45 -11.40 -6.38 -2.77
N TYR A 46 -11.30 -6.44 -1.44
CA TYR A 46 -12.10 -5.59 -0.54
C TYR A 46 -11.61 -4.15 -0.53
N PHE A 47 -10.28 -3.93 -0.55
CA PHE A 47 -9.68 -2.61 -0.58
C PHE A 47 -10.22 -1.75 -1.73
N ARG A 48 -10.26 -2.30 -2.96
CA ARG A 48 -10.75 -1.54 -4.13
C ARG A 48 -12.24 -1.22 -4.08
N ILE A 49 -13.04 -2.02 -3.36
CA ILE A 49 -14.47 -1.76 -3.14
C ILE A 49 -14.61 -0.58 -2.17
N LYS A 50 -13.85 -0.60 -1.07
CA LYS A 50 -13.92 0.42 -0.02
C LYS A 50 -13.29 1.75 -0.43
N TYR A 51 -12.25 1.71 -1.26
CA TYR A 51 -11.49 2.88 -1.70
C TYR A 51 -11.58 3.05 -3.23
N PRO A 52 -12.74 3.46 -3.80
CA PRO A 52 -12.95 3.51 -5.25
C PRO A 52 -12.00 4.45 -5.99
N HIS A 53 -11.46 5.47 -5.30
CA HIS A 53 -10.50 6.44 -5.87
C HIS A 53 -9.05 5.94 -5.91
N TYR A 54 -8.77 4.71 -5.44
CA TYR A 54 -7.40 4.21 -5.31
C TYR A 54 -6.62 4.25 -6.63
N ARG A 55 -7.29 4.02 -7.78
CA ARG A 55 -6.64 4.01 -9.11
C ARG A 55 -6.16 5.39 -9.53
N HIS A 56 -7.01 6.40 -9.31
CA HIS A 56 -6.67 7.78 -9.65
C HIS A 56 -5.47 8.25 -8.81
N LEU A 57 -5.50 7.95 -7.50
CA LEU A 57 -4.39 8.27 -6.61
C LEU A 57 -3.13 7.45 -6.96
N ALA A 58 -3.26 6.18 -7.32
CA ALA A 58 -2.12 5.36 -7.74
C ALA A 58 -1.42 5.99 -8.96
N LEU A 59 -2.18 6.43 -9.97
CA LEU A 59 -1.64 7.12 -11.14
C LEU A 59 -0.96 8.45 -10.78
N LYS A 60 -1.53 9.23 -9.86
CA LYS A 60 -0.92 10.47 -9.36
C LYS A 60 0.46 10.22 -8.72
N HIS A 61 0.64 9.07 -8.09
CA HIS A 61 1.90 8.60 -7.51
C HIS A 61 2.72 7.73 -8.49
N GLY A 62 2.46 7.80 -9.80
CA GLY A 62 3.32 7.15 -10.81
C GLY A 62 3.17 5.63 -10.91
N ALA A 63 2.10 5.03 -10.40
CA ALA A 63 1.86 3.59 -10.54
C ALA A 63 1.79 3.16 -12.00
N GLU A 64 2.29 1.96 -12.29
CA GLU A 64 2.21 1.39 -13.63
C GLU A 64 0.76 1.06 -14.01
N ARG A 65 0.25 1.73 -15.05
CA ARG A 65 -1.16 1.66 -15.46
C ARG A 65 -1.69 0.24 -15.66
N PHE A 66 -0.89 -0.67 -16.20
CA PHE A 66 -1.31 -2.06 -16.47
C PHE A 66 -1.42 -2.91 -15.19
N THR A 67 -0.89 -2.46 -14.06
CA THR A 67 -1.04 -3.14 -12.77
C THR A 67 -2.33 -2.75 -12.04
N LEU A 68 -3.00 -1.68 -12.51
CA LEU A 68 -4.24 -1.20 -11.92
C LEU A 68 -5.37 -2.22 -12.17
N GLY A 69 -5.98 -2.71 -11.10
CA GLY A 69 -7.14 -3.61 -11.17
C GLY A 69 -6.85 -5.08 -10.84
N HIS A 70 -5.57 -5.43 -10.71
CA HIS A 70 -5.14 -6.69 -10.10
C HIS A 70 -5.11 -6.57 -8.57
N CYS A 71 -4.00 -6.94 -7.93
CA CYS A 71 -3.74 -6.75 -6.50
C CYS A 71 -3.17 -5.34 -6.25
N CYS A 72 -2.19 -5.19 -5.34
CA CYS A 72 -1.49 -3.93 -5.15
C CYS A 72 -0.93 -3.39 -6.48
N PRO A 73 -1.16 -2.12 -6.85
CA PRO A 73 -0.47 -1.49 -7.97
C PRO A 73 1.05 -1.48 -7.72
N LYS A 74 1.82 -1.48 -8.81
CA LYS A 74 3.28 -1.38 -8.74
C LYS A 74 3.73 0.07 -8.91
N PHE A 75 4.66 0.50 -8.07
CA PHE A 75 5.18 1.86 -8.03
C PHE A 75 6.68 1.89 -8.33
N PRO A 76 7.22 2.97 -8.91
CA PRO A 76 8.64 3.05 -9.26
C PRO A 76 9.54 3.14 -8.02
N THR A 77 9.09 3.84 -6.98
CA THR A 77 9.80 3.92 -5.70
C THR A 77 8.92 3.46 -4.53
N GLN A 78 9.58 3.09 -3.43
CA GLN A 78 8.89 2.86 -2.17
C GLN A 78 8.26 4.15 -1.61
N GLU A 79 8.79 5.32 -1.97
CA GLU A 79 8.21 6.59 -1.55
C GLU A 79 6.86 6.84 -2.20
N ASP A 80 6.77 6.63 -3.50
CA ASP A 80 5.53 6.73 -4.27
C ASP A 80 4.46 5.75 -3.77
N LEU A 81 4.86 4.50 -3.50
CA LEU A 81 3.98 3.49 -2.93
C LEU A 81 3.38 3.94 -1.59
N LEU A 82 4.21 4.47 -0.69
CA LEU A 82 3.75 4.91 0.62
C LEU A 82 2.99 6.23 0.55
N GLY A 83 3.35 7.13 -0.38
CA GLY A 83 2.58 8.33 -0.71
C GLY A 83 1.15 8.00 -1.13
N TRP A 84 1.01 6.99 -2.00
CA TRP A 84 -0.28 6.46 -2.39
C TRP A 84 -1.07 5.90 -1.21
N VAL A 85 -0.47 5.08 -0.34
CA VAL A 85 -1.16 4.57 0.87
C VAL A 85 -1.64 5.72 1.77
N MET A 86 -0.76 6.70 2.02
CA MET A 86 -1.10 7.87 2.85
C MET A 86 -2.31 8.62 2.31
N ASP A 87 -2.38 8.81 1.00
CA ASP A 87 -3.47 9.55 0.35
C ASP A 87 -4.76 8.73 0.25
N VAL A 88 -4.69 7.44 -0.07
CA VAL A 88 -5.88 6.59 -0.17
C VAL A 88 -6.54 6.39 1.19
N LEU A 89 -5.74 6.15 2.22
CA LEU A 89 -6.25 5.97 3.58
C LEU A 89 -6.57 7.31 4.28
N ASN A 90 -6.31 8.44 3.61
CA ASN A 90 -6.46 9.78 4.15
C ASN A 90 -5.82 9.92 5.55
N LEU A 91 -4.58 9.46 5.67
CA LEU A 91 -3.88 9.42 6.96
C LEU A 91 -3.69 10.83 7.52
N THR A 92 -3.80 10.94 8.84
CA THR A 92 -3.50 12.17 9.58
C THR A 92 -2.04 12.58 9.42
N GLN A 93 -1.73 13.85 9.67
CA GLN A 93 -0.35 14.33 9.57
C GLN A 93 0.60 13.53 10.49
N GLY A 94 0.17 13.19 11.71
CA GLY A 94 0.96 12.38 12.64
C GLY A 94 1.23 10.96 12.11
N GLU A 95 0.23 10.29 11.51
CA GLU A 95 0.43 8.98 10.88
C GLU A 95 1.37 9.05 9.68
N ARG A 96 1.29 10.13 8.88
CA ARG A 96 2.19 10.38 7.75
C ARG A 96 3.63 10.59 8.22
N ASP A 97 3.83 11.39 9.25
CA ASP A 97 5.17 11.67 9.81
C ASP A 97 5.77 10.41 10.42
N PHE A 98 4.98 9.62 11.15
CA PHE A 98 5.43 8.35 11.71
C PHE A 98 5.84 7.33 10.62
N LEU A 99 5.06 7.22 9.54
CA LEU A 99 5.40 6.41 8.36
C LEU A 99 6.70 6.87 7.69
N ARG A 100 6.96 8.18 7.62
CA ARG A 100 8.17 8.77 7.01
C ARG A 100 9.40 8.59 7.88
N LEU A 101 9.30 8.80 9.20
CA LEU A 101 10.40 8.67 10.14
C LEU A 101 10.99 7.25 10.17
N TYR A 102 10.13 6.23 10.06
CA TYR A 102 10.58 4.84 9.99
C TYR A 102 11.27 4.45 8.68
N LYS A 103 11.31 5.33 7.67
CA LYS A 103 12.18 5.19 6.49
C LYS A 103 13.64 5.58 6.77
N GLY A 104 13.89 6.35 7.84
CA GLY A 104 15.18 7.00 8.14
C GLY A 104 16.10 6.24 9.10
N VAL A 105 15.69 5.07 9.60
CA VAL A 105 16.57 4.21 10.41
C VAL A 105 17.22 3.19 9.49
N LYS A 106 18.41 3.54 8.99
CA LYS A 106 19.38 2.57 8.48
C LYS A 106 20.33 2.20 9.61
#